data_AF-A0A8W4FRI5-F1
#
_entry.id   AF-A0A8W4FRI5-F1
#
_cell.length_a   1.000
_cell.length_b   1.000
_cell.length_c   1.000
_cell.angle_alpha   90.00
_cell.angle_beta   90.00
_cell.angle_gamma   90.00
#
_symmetry.space_group_name_H-M   'P 1'
#
loop_
_entity.id
_entity.type
_entity.pdbx_description
1 polymer ?
#
loop_
_entity_poly.entity_id
_entity_poly.type
_entity_poly.pdbx_seq_one_letter_code
_entity_poly.pdbx_strand_id
1 'polypeptide(L)'
;QEQREGSGLSRQLGGPELGCRGRGTQATRWSGQAPTGALGPGGLSSRRSPSSDQAAAPRTCSCNGSELGGWSADFLEASGCWAQRPRCSEGPIRCPPHKEQGPGGHAASSLPAPKTAPSVYPLAPCGRDVSDPNVALGCLASSYFPEPVTMTWNSGALTSGVHTFPSVLQPSGLYSLSSMVTVPASSLSSKSYTCNVNHPATTTKVDKRVGTKTKPPCPICPGCEVAGPSVFIFPPKPKDTLMISQTPEVTCVVVDVSKEHAEVQFSWYVDGVEVHTAETRPKEEQFNSTYRVVSVLPIQHQDWLKGKEFKCKVNNVDLPAPITRTISKAIGQSREPQVYTLPPPAEELSRSKVTVTCLVIGFYPPDIHVEWKSNGQPEPEGNYRTTPPQQDVDGTFFLYSKLAVDKARWDHGETFECAVMHEALHNHYTQKSISKTQGK
;
A
#
# COMPACT_ATOMS: atom_id res chain seq x y z
N GLN A 1 55.42 14.61 -40.28
CA GLN A 1 55.83 13.28 -39.78
C GLN A 1 54.69 12.80 -38.88
N GLU A 2 53.59 12.31 -39.45
CA GLU A 2 53.36 10.90 -39.90
C GLU A 2 52.85 10.07 -38.70
N GLN A 3 51.76 9.29 -38.67
CA GLN A 3 50.65 8.88 -39.54
C GLN A 3 49.59 8.30 -38.56
N ARG A 4 48.29 8.64 -38.64
CA ARG A 4 47.17 7.79 -39.14
C ARG A 4 47.36 6.26 -39.05
N GLU A 5 46.47 5.60 -38.31
CA GLU A 5 45.83 4.35 -38.74
C GLU A 5 44.44 4.22 -38.10
N GLY A 6 43.45 3.94 -38.95
CA GLY A 6 42.10 3.55 -38.55
C GLY A 6 41.85 2.12 -38.99
N SER A 7 40.96 1.43 -38.29
CA SER A 7 40.28 0.26 -38.85
C SER A 7 38.84 0.25 -38.34
N GLY A 8 37.92 0.46 -39.27
CA GLY A 8 36.53 0.07 -39.10
C GLY A 8 36.36 -1.40 -39.46
N LEU A 9 35.41 -2.06 -38.81
CA LEU A 9 34.78 -3.26 -39.33
C LEU A 9 33.27 -3.15 -39.13
N SER A 10 32.62 -2.97 -40.27
CA SER A 10 31.19 -2.99 -40.48
C SER A 10 30.66 -4.42 -40.40
N ARG A 11 29.52 -4.62 -39.73
CA ARG A 11 28.58 -5.71 -40.03
C ARG A 11 27.15 -5.19 -39.94
N GLN A 12 26.61 -4.84 -41.11
CA GLN A 12 25.19 -4.77 -41.40
C GLN A 12 24.66 -6.16 -41.75
N LEU A 13 23.57 -6.57 -41.09
CA LEU A 13 22.45 -7.40 -41.57
C LEU A 13 21.32 -7.06 -40.57
N GLY A 14 20.13 -6.58 -40.87
CA GLY A 14 19.29 -6.43 -42.06
C GLY A 14 17.86 -6.34 -41.49
N GLY A 15 17.07 -5.34 -41.90
CA GLY A 15 15.72 -5.08 -41.38
C GLY A 15 14.68 -6.17 -41.72
N PRO A 16 13.37 -5.87 -41.53
CA PRO A 16 12.77 -4.84 -42.37
C PRO A 16 11.92 -3.80 -41.61
N GLU A 17 12.07 -2.55 -42.02
CA GLU A 17 11.01 -1.55 -42.01
C GLU A 17 9.96 -1.90 -43.06
N LEU A 18 8.69 -1.64 -42.74
CA LEU A 18 7.68 -1.24 -43.72
C LEU A 18 6.97 -0.01 -43.16
N GLY A 19 7.33 1.15 -43.70
CA GLY A 19 6.53 2.38 -43.60
C GLY A 19 5.61 2.53 -44.80
N CYS A 20 4.53 3.32 -44.62
CA CYS A 20 3.92 4.21 -45.61
C CYS A 20 2.86 5.05 -44.88
N ARG A 21 3.09 6.36 -44.71
CA ARG A 21 2.68 7.48 -45.58
C ARG A 21 1.19 7.84 -45.46
N GLY A 22 0.97 9.12 -45.13
CA GLY A 22 -0.33 9.70 -44.82
C GLY A 22 -1.12 10.24 -46.01
N ARG A 23 -2.21 10.93 -45.66
CA ARG A 23 -2.87 11.98 -46.46
C ARG A 23 -3.62 12.92 -45.52
N GLY A 24 -3.42 14.21 -45.73
CA GLY A 24 -4.16 15.28 -45.07
C GLY A 24 -5.32 15.80 -45.91
N THR A 25 -5.77 17.00 -45.52
CA THR A 25 -6.82 17.89 -46.09
C THR A 25 -8.26 17.46 -45.74
N GLN A 26 -9.16 18.33 -45.27
CA GLN A 26 -9.37 19.74 -45.62
C GLN A 26 -9.79 20.63 -44.44
N ALA A 27 -9.43 21.91 -44.57
CA ALA A 27 -10.01 23.05 -43.88
C ALA A 27 -10.95 23.80 -44.84
N THR A 28 -12.05 24.37 -44.32
CA THR A 28 -12.72 25.64 -44.71
C THR A 28 -13.95 25.81 -43.79
N ARG A 29 -13.97 26.73 -42.80
CA ARG A 29 -14.29 28.17 -42.86
C ARG A 29 -15.73 28.46 -43.34
N TRP A 30 -16.59 29.00 -42.46
CA TRP A 30 -17.17 30.36 -42.52
C TRP A 30 -18.28 30.61 -41.48
N SER A 31 -18.07 31.69 -40.71
CA SER A 31 -19.01 32.72 -40.18
C SER A 31 -20.32 32.35 -39.46
N GLY A 32 -20.52 32.99 -38.29
CA GLY A 32 -21.87 33.29 -37.78
C GLY A 32 -21.92 33.77 -36.33
N GLN A 33 -21.56 35.04 -36.11
CA GLN A 33 -22.19 36.03 -35.21
C GLN A 33 -22.86 35.58 -33.89
N ALA A 34 -22.37 36.13 -32.77
CA ALA A 34 -23.17 36.43 -31.58
C ALA A 34 -24.13 37.61 -31.86
N PRO A 35 -25.22 37.81 -31.08
CA PRO A 35 -25.07 38.58 -29.84
C PRO A 35 -26.01 38.20 -28.65
N THR A 36 -25.50 38.44 -27.44
CA THR A 36 -26.13 38.96 -26.18
C THR A 36 -27.60 38.66 -25.80
N GLY A 37 -27.84 38.32 -24.52
CA GLY A 37 -29.01 38.84 -23.77
C GLY A 37 -29.70 37.94 -22.72
N ALA A 38 -29.20 37.99 -21.47
CA ALA A 38 -29.86 38.06 -20.15
C ALA A 38 -31.23 37.41 -19.78
N LEU A 39 -31.29 37.02 -18.48
CA LEU A 39 -32.43 36.88 -17.53
C LEU A 39 -33.13 35.50 -17.34
N GLY A 40 -33.15 35.02 -16.07
CA GLY A 40 -34.08 33.97 -15.55
C GLY A 40 -35.43 34.58 -15.12
N PRO A 41 -36.25 34.01 -14.18
CA PRO A 41 -36.13 32.75 -13.41
C PRO A 41 -37.45 31.89 -13.28
N GLY A 42 -37.37 30.71 -12.64
CA GLY A 42 -38.40 30.14 -11.72
C GLY A 42 -39.48 29.14 -12.21
N GLY A 43 -39.73 28.07 -11.42
CA GLY A 43 -41.10 27.57 -11.13
C GLY A 43 -41.55 26.14 -11.51
N LEU A 44 -41.36 25.17 -10.58
CA LEU A 44 -42.27 24.11 -10.07
C LEU A 44 -43.38 23.39 -10.92
N SER A 45 -43.28 22.05 -10.91
CA SER A 45 -44.30 21.02 -10.50
C SER A 45 -45.42 20.49 -11.44
N SER A 46 -45.42 19.14 -11.58
CA SER A 46 -46.55 18.18 -11.37
C SER A 46 -47.12 17.35 -12.55
N ARG A 47 -46.96 16.01 -12.38
CA ARG A 47 -47.84 14.84 -12.67
C ARG A 47 -48.65 14.73 -13.98
N ARG A 48 -48.45 13.58 -14.68
CA ARG A 48 -49.50 12.58 -15.03
C ARG A 48 -48.91 11.31 -15.66
N SER A 49 -49.40 10.15 -15.25
CA SER A 49 -49.40 8.86 -15.99
C SER A 49 -50.81 8.65 -16.59
N PRO A 50 -51.04 7.75 -17.58
CA PRO A 50 -51.29 6.31 -17.29
C PRO A 50 -50.93 5.26 -18.40
N SER A 51 -50.89 3.96 -18.01
CA SER A 51 -51.27 2.65 -18.67
C SER A 51 -50.94 2.37 -20.17
N SER A 52 -50.68 1.17 -20.71
CA SER A 52 -50.92 -0.26 -20.37
C SER A 52 -50.15 -1.21 -21.33
N ASP A 53 -49.77 -2.40 -20.84
CA ASP A 53 -49.63 -3.75 -21.44
C ASP A 53 -49.40 -4.00 -22.95
N GLN A 54 -48.33 -4.73 -23.29
CA GLN A 54 -48.40 -6.13 -23.81
C GLN A 54 -47.00 -6.75 -23.98
N ALA A 55 -46.91 -8.03 -23.62
CA ALA A 55 -45.70 -8.84 -23.50
C ALA A 55 -45.26 -9.52 -24.81
N ALA A 56 -43.96 -9.78 -24.95
CA ALA A 56 -43.43 -10.78 -25.89
C ALA A 56 -42.10 -11.39 -25.41
N ALA A 57 -41.86 -12.61 -25.90
CA ALA A 57 -40.62 -13.42 -25.91
C ALA A 57 -40.49 -14.47 -24.77
N PRO A 58 -39.79 -15.61 -24.97
CA PRO A 58 -38.70 -15.76 -25.94
C PRO A 58 -38.59 -17.07 -26.75
N ARG A 59 -37.92 -16.93 -27.91
CA ARG A 59 -37.15 -17.98 -28.55
C ARG A 59 -35.71 -17.94 -28.02
N THR A 60 -35.16 -19.13 -27.88
CA THR A 60 -33.82 -19.51 -27.40
C THR A 60 -32.68 -19.00 -28.28
N CYS A 61 -31.55 -18.63 -27.65
CA CYS A 61 -30.22 -18.66 -28.27
C CYS A 61 -29.18 -19.16 -27.27
N SER A 62 -28.34 -20.07 -27.75
CA SER A 62 -27.22 -20.73 -27.08
C SER A 62 -25.92 -20.11 -27.58
N CYS A 63 -24.91 -19.94 -26.72
CA CYS A 63 -23.56 -19.55 -27.12
C CYS A 63 -22.54 -20.54 -26.54
N ASN A 64 -21.76 -21.15 -27.44
CA ASN A 64 -20.60 -21.99 -27.17
C ASN A 64 -19.36 -21.09 -27.03
N GLY A 65 -18.46 -21.38 -26.09
CA GLY A 65 -17.30 -20.56 -25.77
C GLY A 65 -16.01 -20.97 -26.49
N SER A 66 -15.14 -19.98 -26.73
CA SER A 66 -13.68 -20.11 -26.75
C SER A 66 -13.05 -18.72 -26.87
N GLU A 67 -11.96 -18.51 -26.12
CA GLU A 67 -11.06 -17.33 -26.04
C GLU A 67 -11.21 -16.50 -24.74
N LEU A 68 -10.45 -16.93 -23.73
CA LEU A 68 -10.20 -16.20 -22.48
C LEU A 68 -8.78 -15.63 -22.51
N GLY A 69 -8.67 -14.32 -22.33
CA GLY A 69 -7.41 -13.65 -22.00
C GLY A 69 -7.65 -12.21 -21.56
N GLY A 70 -7.53 -11.94 -20.24
CA GLY A 70 -7.38 -10.64 -19.55
C GLY A 70 -8.46 -9.59 -19.85
N TRP A 71 -9.09 -8.88 -18.92
CA TRP A 71 -8.52 -7.93 -17.96
C TRP A 71 -9.57 -7.64 -16.86
N SER A 72 -9.09 -7.08 -15.75
CA SER A 72 -9.73 -6.77 -14.46
C SER A 72 -11.02 -5.94 -14.51
N ALA A 73 -11.88 -6.19 -13.52
CA ALA A 73 -13.25 -5.69 -13.34
C ALA A 73 -13.36 -4.27 -12.73
N ASP A 74 -12.47 -3.35 -13.11
CA ASP A 74 -12.49 -1.96 -12.59
C ASP A 74 -12.97 -0.92 -13.63
N PHE A 75 -13.59 -1.37 -14.73
CA PHE A 75 -14.11 -0.49 -15.79
C PHE A 75 -15.65 -0.46 -15.89
N LEU A 76 -16.38 -1.04 -14.92
CA LEU A 76 -17.86 -1.03 -14.92
C LEU A 76 -18.47 -0.57 -13.60
N GLU A 77 -17.78 0.31 -12.87
CA GLU A 77 -18.30 0.97 -11.66
C GLU A 77 -18.57 2.47 -11.88
N ALA A 78 -19.08 2.83 -13.06
CA ALA A 78 -19.48 4.20 -13.40
C ALA A 78 -20.82 4.23 -14.16
N SER A 79 -21.91 3.83 -13.51
CA SER A 79 -23.28 4.33 -13.81
C SER A 79 -24.29 3.70 -12.84
N GLY A 80 -24.51 4.37 -11.71
CA GLY A 80 -25.57 4.02 -10.77
C GLY A 80 -26.96 4.18 -11.38
N CYS A 81 -27.65 3.07 -11.63
CA CYS A 81 -29.11 3.00 -11.76
C CYS A 81 -29.61 1.71 -11.09
N TRP A 82 -30.37 1.88 -10.02
CA TRP A 82 -31.04 0.81 -9.27
C TRP A 82 -32.40 0.46 -9.89
N ALA A 83 -32.73 -0.83 -9.78
CA ALA A 83 -34.05 -1.46 -9.73
C ALA A 83 -34.84 -1.70 -11.03
N GLN A 84 -34.92 -2.99 -11.42
CA GLN A 84 -36.16 -3.80 -11.36
C GLN A 84 -35.83 -5.28 -11.66
N ARG A 85 -35.83 -6.15 -10.62
CA ARG A 85 -35.88 -7.61 -10.76
C ARG A 85 -37.23 -8.11 -10.20
N PRO A 86 -38.01 -8.92 -10.92
CA PRO A 86 -39.15 -9.63 -10.33
C PRO A 86 -38.66 -10.68 -9.34
N ARG A 87 -39.37 -10.80 -8.22
CA ARG A 87 -39.24 -11.90 -7.27
C ARG A 87 -39.63 -13.21 -7.94
N CYS A 88 -38.79 -14.23 -7.86
CA CYS A 88 -39.23 -15.63 -7.77
C CYS A 88 -38.78 -16.16 -6.40
N SER A 89 -39.76 -16.70 -5.69
CA SER A 89 -39.74 -17.17 -4.31
C SER A 89 -38.94 -18.46 -4.11
N GLU A 90 -38.41 -18.58 -2.90
CA GLU A 90 -37.77 -19.76 -2.30
C GLU A 90 -38.68 -20.99 -2.25
N GLY A 91 -38.07 -22.18 -2.34
CA GLY A 91 -38.67 -23.46 -1.93
C GLY A 91 -37.88 -24.67 -2.44
N PRO A 92 -37.42 -25.59 -1.56
CA PRO A 92 -36.76 -26.83 -2.01
C PRO A 92 -37.80 -27.87 -2.44
N ILE A 93 -37.61 -28.44 -3.64
CA ILE A 93 -38.43 -29.54 -4.14
C ILE A 93 -38.04 -30.83 -3.41
N ARG A 94 -38.94 -31.39 -2.60
CA ARG A 94 -38.87 -32.78 -2.11
C ARG A 94 -39.55 -33.71 -3.11
N CYS A 95 -38.85 -34.71 -3.62
CA CYS A 95 -39.46 -35.81 -4.38
C CYS A 95 -39.84 -36.99 -3.45
N PRO A 96 -41.03 -37.60 -3.60
CA PRO A 96 -41.44 -38.81 -2.86
C PRO A 96 -40.89 -40.11 -3.50
N PRO A 97 -40.97 -41.27 -2.81
CA PRO A 97 -40.28 -42.50 -3.22
C PRO A 97 -41.05 -43.23 -4.32
N HIS A 98 -40.33 -43.69 -5.36
CA HIS A 98 -40.93 -44.48 -6.44
C HIS A 98 -40.87 -45.98 -6.16
N LYS A 99 -42.02 -46.62 -6.42
CA LYS A 99 -42.40 -48.02 -6.23
C LYS A 99 -41.74 -48.93 -7.27
N GLU A 100 -41.38 -50.15 -6.86
CA GLU A 100 -40.75 -51.21 -7.67
C GLU A 100 -41.54 -51.63 -8.93
N GLN A 101 -40.82 -51.88 -10.02
CA GLN A 101 -41.17 -52.89 -11.04
C GLN A 101 -39.90 -53.29 -11.82
N GLY A 102 -39.49 -54.56 -11.72
CA GLY A 102 -38.41 -55.18 -12.52
C GLY A 102 -38.96 -55.89 -13.77
N PRO A 103 -38.22 -56.84 -14.40
CA PRO A 103 -36.77 -57.00 -14.45
C PRO A 103 -36.29 -56.95 -15.91
N GLY A 104 -35.54 -55.90 -16.27
CA GLY A 104 -34.86 -55.78 -17.56
C GLY A 104 -33.37 -55.63 -17.31
N GLY A 105 -32.63 -56.73 -17.49
CA GLY A 105 -31.22 -56.84 -17.16
C GLY A 105 -30.33 -55.90 -17.96
N HIS A 106 -30.06 -54.72 -17.40
CA HIS A 106 -28.74 -54.14 -17.36
C HIS A 106 -28.47 -53.79 -15.91
N ALA A 107 -27.92 -54.75 -15.16
CA ALA A 107 -27.33 -54.47 -13.86
C ALA A 107 -26.06 -53.63 -14.11
N ALA A 108 -26.25 -52.34 -14.35
CA ALA A 108 -25.22 -51.38 -13.99
C ALA A 108 -25.04 -51.56 -12.49
N SER A 109 -23.97 -52.25 -12.11
CA SER A 109 -23.50 -52.34 -10.74
C SER A 109 -23.32 -50.90 -10.27
N SER A 110 -24.35 -50.32 -9.64
CA SER A 110 -24.25 -49.03 -9.00
C SER A 110 -23.37 -49.29 -7.79
N LEU A 111 -22.07 -49.10 -7.99
CA LEU A 111 -21.09 -49.07 -6.92
C LEU A 111 -21.69 -48.23 -5.78
N PRO A 112 -21.69 -48.72 -4.53
CA PRO A 112 -22.24 -47.97 -3.41
C PRO A 112 -21.58 -46.58 -3.42
N ALA A 113 -22.42 -45.53 -3.37
CA ALA A 113 -21.94 -44.16 -3.39
C ALA A 113 -20.82 -44.01 -2.34
N PRO A 114 -19.64 -43.50 -2.74
CA PRO A 114 -18.48 -43.50 -1.86
C PRO A 114 -18.80 -42.71 -0.60
N LYS A 115 -18.61 -43.35 0.55
CA LYS A 115 -18.82 -42.72 1.86
C LYS A 115 -17.59 -41.86 2.17
N THR A 116 -17.81 -40.61 2.56
CA THR A 116 -16.74 -39.65 2.85
C THR A 116 -16.87 -39.19 4.30
N ALA A 117 -15.80 -39.30 5.06
CA ALA A 117 -15.76 -38.91 6.46
C ALA A 117 -15.65 -37.37 6.61
N PRO A 118 -16.25 -36.76 7.65
CA PRO A 118 -16.18 -35.32 7.86
C PRO A 118 -14.79 -34.85 8.26
N SER A 119 -14.39 -33.71 7.71
CA SER A 119 -13.27 -32.90 8.19
C SER A 119 -13.78 -31.86 9.19
N VAL A 120 -13.25 -31.88 10.41
CA VAL A 120 -13.73 -31.04 11.52
C VAL A 120 -12.79 -29.89 11.81
N TYR A 121 -13.31 -28.67 11.76
CA TYR A 121 -12.58 -27.42 11.94
C TYR A 121 -13.13 -26.66 13.15
N PRO A 122 -12.29 -26.28 14.13
CA PRO A 122 -12.71 -25.42 15.23
C PRO A 122 -12.83 -23.98 14.74
N LEU A 123 -13.94 -23.32 15.08
CA LEU A 123 -14.20 -21.92 14.79
C LEU A 123 -13.91 -21.12 16.06
N ALA A 124 -12.84 -20.33 16.02
CA ALA A 124 -12.47 -19.44 17.11
C ALA A 124 -13.16 -18.07 16.94
N PRO A 125 -13.40 -17.32 18.03
CA PRO A 125 -13.97 -15.99 17.97
C PRO A 125 -13.03 -15.04 17.19
N CYS A 126 -13.60 -14.26 16.26
CA CYS A 126 -12.87 -13.23 15.54
C CYS A 126 -13.20 -11.85 16.16
N GLY A 127 -12.27 -11.21 16.86
CA GLY A 127 -12.45 -9.83 17.32
C GLY A 127 -11.67 -9.46 18.59
N ARG A 128 -11.09 -8.25 18.58
CA ARG A 128 -10.35 -7.61 19.68
C ARG A 128 -11.23 -6.68 20.53
N ASP A 129 -12.51 -7.01 20.70
CA ASP A 129 -13.41 -6.22 21.55
C ASP A 129 -13.78 -7.00 22.80
N VAL A 130 -13.08 -6.67 23.90
CA VAL A 130 -13.30 -7.21 25.25
C VAL A 130 -14.41 -6.41 25.94
N SER A 131 -15.55 -6.22 25.27
CA SER A 131 -16.72 -5.54 25.84
C SER A 131 -17.96 -6.43 25.95
N ASP A 132 -17.97 -7.61 25.33
CA ASP A 132 -19.08 -8.56 25.46
C ASP A 132 -18.81 -9.58 26.59
N PRO A 133 -19.78 -9.80 27.52
CA PRO A 133 -19.60 -10.73 28.64
C PRO A 133 -19.59 -12.21 28.20
N ASN A 134 -20.06 -12.49 26.99
CA ASN A 134 -20.21 -13.83 26.42
C ASN A 134 -19.49 -13.95 25.08
N VAL A 135 -18.87 -15.11 24.85
CA VAL A 135 -18.10 -15.42 23.65
C VAL A 135 -18.71 -16.63 22.95
N ALA A 136 -18.86 -16.54 21.64
CA ALA A 136 -19.29 -17.64 20.79
C ALA A 136 -18.09 -18.46 20.31
N LEU A 137 -18.11 -19.76 20.60
CA LEU A 137 -17.19 -20.77 20.06
C LEU A 137 -17.93 -21.60 19.01
N GLY A 138 -17.24 -22.19 18.04
CA GLY A 138 -17.89 -23.08 17.08
C GLY A 138 -17.04 -24.22 16.57
N CYS A 139 -17.68 -25.14 15.84
CA CYS A 139 -17.07 -26.20 15.08
C CYS A 139 -17.82 -26.40 13.75
N LEU A 140 -17.06 -26.70 12.70
CA LEU A 140 -17.56 -26.97 11.35
C LEU A 140 -17.15 -28.39 10.97
N ALA A 141 -18.11 -29.27 10.67
CA ALA A 141 -17.90 -30.56 10.03
C ALA A 141 -18.21 -30.42 8.54
N SER A 142 -17.19 -30.51 7.69
CA SER A 142 -17.29 -30.29 6.24
C SER A 142 -16.91 -31.53 5.45
N SER A 143 -17.35 -31.57 4.19
CA SER A 143 -16.96 -32.55 3.17
C SER A 143 -17.30 -34.00 3.51
N TYR A 144 -18.47 -34.26 4.09
CA TYR A 144 -18.91 -35.62 4.43
C TYR A 144 -20.08 -36.12 3.57
N PHE A 145 -20.22 -37.44 3.49
CA PHE A 145 -21.34 -38.09 2.83
C PHE A 145 -21.49 -39.54 3.36
N PRO A 146 -22.72 -40.04 3.58
CA PRO A 146 -24.03 -39.37 3.56
C PRO A 146 -24.39 -38.71 4.90
N GLU A 147 -25.55 -38.06 5.03
CA GLU A 147 -26.09 -37.68 6.35
C GLU A 147 -26.58 -38.92 7.14
N PRO A 148 -26.65 -38.89 8.49
CA PRO A 148 -26.44 -37.76 9.40
C PRO A 148 -25.05 -37.73 10.09
N VAL A 149 -24.63 -36.53 10.49
CA VAL A 149 -23.52 -36.31 11.42
C VAL A 149 -24.06 -35.73 12.72
N THR A 150 -23.63 -36.27 13.86
CA THR A 150 -23.99 -35.74 15.18
C THR A 150 -22.83 -34.93 15.74
N MET A 151 -23.09 -33.69 16.15
CA MET A 151 -22.12 -32.82 16.82
C MET A 151 -22.59 -32.48 18.23
N THR A 152 -21.78 -32.82 19.24
CA THR A 152 -22.02 -32.51 20.66
C THR A 152 -20.84 -31.75 21.24
N TRP A 153 -21.00 -31.18 22.44
CA TRP A 153 -19.94 -30.45 23.14
C TRP A 153 -19.62 -31.10 24.48
N ASN A 154 -18.32 -31.20 24.81
CA ASN A 154 -17.77 -31.85 26.00
C ASN A 154 -18.41 -33.22 26.27
N SER A 155 -18.47 -34.05 25.22
CA SER A 155 -19.07 -35.39 25.21
C SER A 155 -20.54 -35.41 25.64
N GLY A 156 -21.28 -34.33 25.35
CA GLY A 156 -22.69 -34.15 25.72
C GLY A 156 -22.91 -33.51 27.09
N ALA A 157 -21.86 -33.21 27.85
CA ALA A 157 -21.98 -32.52 29.14
C ALA A 157 -22.35 -31.04 28.99
N LEU A 158 -22.07 -30.43 27.84
CA LEU A 158 -22.39 -29.03 27.55
C LEU A 158 -23.53 -28.94 26.54
N THR A 159 -24.70 -28.49 27.01
CA THR A 159 -25.92 -28.34 26.21
C THR A 159 -26.49 -26.92 26.23
N SER A 160 -26.17 -26.13 27.27
CA SER A 160 -26.62 -24.74 27.39
C SER A 160 -25.88 -23.83 26.41
N GLY A 161 -26.62 -23.00 25.66
CA GLY A 161 -26.06 -22.08 24.67
C GLY A 161 -25.56 -22.73 23.39
N VAL A 162 -25.78 -24.04 23.20
CA VAL A 162 -25.38 -24.79 22.00
C VAL A 162 -26.43 -24.63 20.90
N HIS A 163 -26.00 -24.20 19.72
CA HIS A 163 -26.82 -24.11 18.51
C HIS A 163 -26.13 -24.88 17.37
N THR A 164 -26.76 -25.95 16.89
CA THR A 164 -26.28 -26.74 15.75
C THR A 164 -27.13 -26.44 14.53
N PHE A 165 -26.50 -25.93 13.48
CA PHE A 165 -27.14 -25.55 12.23
C PHE A 165 -27.40 -26.79 11.35
N PRO A 166 -28.45 -26.79 10.51
CA PRO A 166 -28.73 -27.90 9.61
C PRO A 166 -27.63 -28.08 8.57
N SER A 167 -27.46 -29.30 8.07
CA SER A 167 -26.48 -29.61 7.03
C SER A 167 -26.85 -28.97 5.70
N VAL A 168 -25.84 -28.52 4.95
CA VAL A 168 -25.98 -27.95 3.62
C VAL A 168 -25.21 -28.81 2.62
N LEU A 169 -25.86 -29.19 1.52
CA LEU A 169 -25.23 -29.89 0.40
C LEU A 169 -24.46 -28.89 -0.47
N GLN A 170 -23.16 -29.08 -0.60
CA GLN A 170 -22.30 -28.23 -1.43
C GLN A 170 -22.36 -28.64 -2.90
N PRO A 171 -21.98 -27.75 -3.85
CA PRO A 171 -21.89 -28.07 -5.28
C PRO A 171 -20.95 -29.25 -5.60
N SER A 172 -20.02 -29.56 -4.68
CA SER A 172 -19.13 -30.73 -4.74
C SER A 172 -19.84 -32.07 -4.52
N GLY A 173 -21.13 -32.06 -4.16
CA GLY A 173 -21.90 -33.26 -3.80
C GLY A 173 -21.68 -33.75 -2.36
N LEU A 174 -20.99 -32.98 -1.52
CA LEU A 174 -20.70 -33.32 -0.12
C LEU A 174 -21.39 -32.36 0.86
N TYR A 175 -21.73 -32.84 2.05
CA TYR A 175 -22.41 -32.07 3.09
C TYR A 175 -21.45 -31.30 3.99
N SER A 176 -21.95 -30.21 4.57
CA SER A 176 -21.27 -29.42 5.60
C SER A 176 -22.27 -28.95 6.67
N LEU A 177 -21.82 -28.87 7.92
CA LEU A 177 -22.63 -28.66 9.12
C LEU A 177 -21.79 -27.87 10.13
N SER A 178 -22.37 -26.89 10.83
CA SER A 178 -21.70 -26.18 11.92
C SER A 178 -22.49 -26.23 13.22
N SER A 179 -21.78 -26.21 14.36
CA SER A 179 -22.35 -26.01 15.69
C SER A 179 -21.60 -24.90 16.40
N MET A 180 -22.31 -24.09 17.16
CA MET A 180 -21.74 -23.04 18.00
C MET A 180 -22.21 -23.20 19.44
N VAL A 181 -21.42 -22.69 20.38
CA VAL A 181 -21.77 -22.60 21.80
C VAL A 181 -21.39 -21.22 22.35
N THR A 182 -22.33 -20.59 23.04
CA THR A 182 -22.10 -19.30 23.71
C THR A 182 -21.72 -19.55 25.17
N VAL A 183 -20.53 -19.08 25.57
CA VAL A 183 -19.99 -19.28 26.93
C VAL A 183 -19.53 -17.96 27.55
N PRO A 184 -19.57 -17.80 28.88
CA PRO A 184 -19.06 -16.60 29.53
C PRO A 184 -17.56 -16.41 29.30
N ALA A 185 -17.11 -15.19 28.99
CA ALA A 185 -15.71 -14.90 28.67
C ALA A 185 -14.73 -15.31 29.80
N SER A 186 -15.14 -15.14 31.06
CA SER A 186 -14.35 -15.52 32.25
C SER A 186 -14.03 -17.02 32.33
N SER A 187 -14.83 -17.85 31.67
CA SER A 187 -14.67 -19.31 31.69
C SER A 187 -13.68 -19.84 30.66
N LEU A 188 -13.27 -19.03 29.67
CA LEU A 188 -12.34 -19.44 28.61
C LEU A 188 -10.93 -19.73 29.14
N SER A 189 -10.51 -19.06 30.22
CA SER A 189 -9.18 -19.21 30.81
C SER A 189 -9.07 -20.45 31.71
N SER A 190 -10.19 -20.95 32.23
CA SER A 190 -10.22 -21.99 33.26
C SER A 190 -10.86 -23.30 32.79
N LYS A 191 -11.69 -23.26 31.74
CA LYS A 191 -12.40 -24.44 31.20
C LYS A 191 -12.00 -24.71 29.76
N SER A 192 -11.97 -26.00 29.41
CA SER A 192 -11.75 -26.43 28.04
C SER A 192 -13.06 -26.83 27.37
N TYR A 193 -13.21 -26.43 26.11
CA TYR A 193 -14.38 -26.72 25.29
C TYR A 193 -13.93 -27.63 24.14
N THR A 194 -14.62 -28.75 23.95
CA THR A 194 -14.32 -29.75 22.93
C THR A 194 -15.61 -30.05 22.19
N CYS A 195 -15.60 -29.97 20.86
CA CYS A 195 -16.70 -30.47 20.05
C CYS A 195 -16.42 -31.92 19.63
N ASN A 196 -17.43 -32.76 19.74
CA ASN A 196 -17.36 -34.19 19.47
C ASN A 196 -18.26 -34.47 18.26
N VAL A 197 -17.66 -34.91 17.17
CA VAL A 197 -18.32 -35.18 15.89
C VAL A 197 -18.34 -36.68 15.67
N ASN A 198 -19.52 -37.25 15.42
CA ASN A 198 -19.68 -38.66 15.12
C ASN A 198 -20.45 -38.83 13.81
N HIS A 199 -19.86 -39.58 12.88
CA HIS A 199 -20.41 -39.91 11.59
C HIS A 199 -20.56 -41.44 11.48
N PRO A 200 -21.77 -41.98 11.71
CA PRO A 200 -22.01 -43.43 11.76
C PRO A 200 -21.67 -44.14 10.45
N ALA A 201 -21.95 -43.51 9.30
CA ALA A 201 -21.81 -44.14 8.00
C ALA A 201 -20.36 -44.53 7.68
N THR A 202 -19.38 -43.74 8.15
CA THR A 202 -17.94 -44.03 8.05
C THR A 202 -17.30 -44.45 9.38
N THR A 203 -18.12 -44.63 10.43
CA THR A 203 -17.67 -44.95 11.80
C THR A 203 -16.64 -43.95 12.34
N THR A 204 -16.67 -42.71 11.86
CA THR A 204 -15.68 -41.69 12.21
C THR A 204 -16.12 -40.93 13.45
N LYS A 205 -15.24 -40.86 14.46
CA LYS A 205 -15.41 -40.04 15.65
C LYS A 205 -14.25 -39.07 15.78
N VAL A 206 -14.54 -37.78 15.90
CA VAL A 206 -13.53 -36.72 15.97
C VAL A 206 -13.85 -35.78 17.12
N ASP A 207 -12.91 -35.66 18.05
CA ASP A 207 -12.98 -34.72 19.16
C ASP A 207 -12.02 -33.57 18.89
N LYS A 208 -12.54 -32.34 18.82
CA LYS A 208 -11.75 -31.15 18.51
C LYS A 208 -11.92 -30.09 19.59
N ARG A 209 -10.81 -29.71 20.22
CA ARG A 209 -10.80 -28.62 21.20
C ARG A 209 -10.97 -27.26 20.51
N VAL A 210 -11.85 -26.44 21.08
CA VAL A 210 -12.17 -25.08 20.64
C VAL A 210 -11.78 -24.14 21.77
N GLY A 211 -10.64 -23.48 21.63
CA GLY A 211 -10.14 -22.51 22.61
C GLY A 211 -9.63 -21.27 21.90
N THR A 212 -9.68 -20.13 22.58
CA THR A 212 -8.80 -19.02 22.22
C THR A 212 -7.37 -19.53 22.41
N LYS A 213 -6.50 -19.32 21.42
CA LYS A 213 -5.08 -19.61 21.59
C LYS A 213 -4.55 -18.67 22.69
N THR A 214 -4.65 -19.04 23.96
CA THR A 214 -3.68 -18.60 24.96
C THR A 214 -2.38 -19.24 24.52
N LYS A 215 -1.59 -18.47 23.76
CA LYS A 215 -0.30 -18.85 23.21
C LYS A 215 0.54 -19.60 24.27
N PRO A 216 0.77 -20.93 24.16
CA PRO A 216 2.05 -21.47 24.59
C PRO A 216 3.09 -21.01 23.54
N PRO A 217 4.39 -20.94 23.87
CA PRO A 217 5.41 -20.50 22.91
C PRO A 217 5.24 -21.30 21.62
N CYS A 218 5.07 -20.58 20.50
CA CYS A 218 4.56 -21.16 19.26
C CYS A 218 5.34 -22.43 18.87
N PRO A 219 4.66 -23.53 18.52
CA PRO A 219 5.26 -24.49 17.62
C PRO A 219 5.47 -23.75 16.29
N ILE A 220 6.73 -23.70 15.87
CA ILE A 220 7.23 -23.20 14.60
C ILE A 220 6.20 -23.50 13.51
N CYS A 221 5.60 -22.46 12.94
CA CYS A 221 4.87 -22.60 11.69
C CYS A 221 5.90 -22.90 10.61
N PRO A 222 5.88 -24.07 9.95
CA PRO A 222 6.63 -24.27 8.72
C PRO A 222 5.87 -23.49 7.64
N GLY A 223 6.15 -22.19 7.52
CA GLY A 223 5.54 -21.31 6.52
C GLY A 223 4.97 -19.99 7.01
N CYS A 224 5.26 -19.54 8.24
CA CYS A 224 5.28 -18.10 8.49
C CYS A 224 6.69 -17.64 8.18
N GLU A 225 6.93 -17.10 6.98
CA GLU A 225 8.10 -16.26 6.78
C GLU A 225 7.97 -15.11 7.78
N VAL A 226 8.71 -15.19 8.89
CA VAL A 226 8.99 -14.02 9.70
C VAL A 226 9.72 -13.10 8.73
N ALA A 227 9.09 -12.01 8.32
CA ALA A 227 9.76 -11.00 7.52
C ALA A 227 10.99 -10.57 8.32
N GLY A 228 12.18 -10.98 7.86
CA GLY A 228 13.43 -10.64 8.51
C GLY A 228 13.64 -9.12 8.52
N PRO A 229 14.68 -8.64 9.20
CA PRO A 229 14.90 -7.20 9.37
C PRO A 229 15.00 -6.46 8.03
N SER A 230 14.41 -5.26 7.98
CA SER A 230 14.44 -4.39 6.81
C SER A 230 15.58 -3.39 6.88
N VAL A 231 16.30 -3.21 5.77
CA VAL A 231 17.49 -2.33 5.69
C VAL A 231 17.22 -1.17 4.75
N PHE A 232 17.49 0.04 5.25
CA PHE A 232 17.39 1.32 4.53
C PHE A 232 18.72 2.06 4.59
N ILE A 233 19.09 2.73 3.51
CA ILE A 233 20.27 3.62 3.46
C ILE A 233 19.81 5.02 3.08
N PHE A 234 20.36 6.03 3.75
CA PHE A 234 19.99 7.43 3.62
C PHE A 234 21.21 8.27 3.24
N PRO A 235 21.03 9.27 2.35
CA PRO A 235 22.10 10.17 1.95
C PRO A 235 22.50 11.09 3.10
N PRO A 236 23.69 11.71 3.03
CA PRO A 236 24.03 12.82 3.92
C PRO A 236 23.07 13.98 3.75
N LYS A 237 22.92 14.80 4.79
CA LYS A 237 22.11 16.01 4.68
C LYS A 237 22.77 16.97 3.68
N PRO A 238 22.01 17.63 2.78
CA PRO A 238 22.59 18.51 1.78
C PRO A 238 23.48 19.61 2.39
N LYS A 239 23.05 20.23 3.49
CA LYS A 239 23.83 21.25 4.22
C LYS A 239 25.22 20.75 4.61
N ASP A 240 25.31 19.53 5.13
CA ASP A 240 26.53 18.94 5.67
C ASP A 240 27.53 18.63 4.54
N THR A 241 27.02 18.29 3.35
CA THR A 241 27.85 18.06 2.14
C THR A 241 28.37 19.33 1.48
N LEU A 242 27.72 20.48 1.73
CA LEU A 242 28.03 21.75 1.07
C LEU A 242 28.85 22.68 1.97
N MET A 243 28.82 22.49 3.29
CA MET A 243 29.56 23.27 4.27
C MET A 243 30.81 22.52 4.79
N ILE A 244 31.99 23.10 4.57
CA ILE A 244 33.27 22.50 5.00
C ILE A 244 33.41 22.35 6.53
N SER A 245 32.68 23.16 7.30
CA SER A 245 32.69 23.09 8.77
C SER A 245 31.86 21.92 9.32
N GLN A 246 31.13 21.21 8.47
CA GLN A 246 30.27 20.08 8.85
C GLN A 246 30.84 18.78 8.31
N THR A 247 30.45 17.67 8.93
CA THR A 247 30.87 16.33 8.52
C THR A 247 29.68 15.61 7.89
N PRO A 248 29.68 15.35 6.58
CA PRO A 248 28.60 14.60 5.95
C PRO A 248 28.67 13.12 6.34
N GLU A 249 27.50 12.52 6.55
CA GLU A 249 27.37 11.14 7.04
C GLU A 249 26.36 10.35 6.19
N VAL A 250 26.74 9.16 5.72
CA VAL A 250 25.80 8.20 5.14
C VAL A 250 25.24 7.33 6.25
N THR A 251 23.91 7.19 6.32
CA THR A 251 23.25 6.48 7.43
C THR A 251 22.59 5.20 6.94
N CYS A 252 22.90 4.06 7.57
CA CYS A 252 22.23 2.79 7.33
C CYS A 252 21.38 2.41 8.54
N VAL A 253 20.08 2.24 8.32
CA VAL A 253 19.09 1.95 9.35
C VAL A 253 18.51 0.56 9.12
N VAL A 254 18.53 -0.25 10.18
CA VAL A 254 17.91 -1.57 10.20
C VAL A 254 16.75 -1.53 11.17
N VAL A 255 15.57 -1.92 10.69
CA VAL A 255 14.32 -1.99 11.47
C VAL A 255 13.78 -3.41 11.45
N ASP A 256 12.77 -3.67 12.27
CA ASP A 256 12.14 -4.98 12.42
C ASP A 256 13.13 -6.08 12.89
N VAL A 257 14.15 -5.68 13.65
CA VAL A 257 15.12 -6.61 14.23
C VAL A 257 14.46 -7.35 15.40
N SER A 258 14.52 -8.69 15.37
CA SER A 258 13.98 -9.54 16.44
C SER A 258 14.71 -9.32 17.77
N LYS A 259 13.98 -9.47 18.89
CA LYS A 259 14.61 -9.48 20.22
C LYS A 259 15.46 -10.74 20.46
N GLU A 260 15.11 -11.84 19.81
CA GLU A 260 15.81 -13.12 19.95
C GLU A 260 17.15 -13.09 19.21
N HIS A 261 17.21 -12.43 18.05
CA HIS A 261 18.41 -12.25 17.24
C HIS A 261 18.72 -10.76 17.04
N ALA A 262 18.95 -10.07 18.15
CA ALA A 262 19.14 -8.61 18.18
C ALA A 262 20.44 -8.12 17.53
N GLU A 263 21.38 -9.04 17.24
CA GLU A 263 22.73 -8.65 16.85
C GLU A 263 22.82 -8.48 15.33
N VAL A 264 23.23 -7.28 14.93
CA VAL A 264 23.30 -6.85 13.54
C VAL A 264 24.74 -6.50 13.20
N GLN A 265 25.27 -7.10 12.15
CA GLN A 265 26.63 -6.83 11.67
C GLN A 265 26.56 -5.93 10.44
N PHE A 266 27.38 -4.87 10.43
CA PHE A 266 27.49 -3.93 9.33
C PHE A 266 28.88 -4.04 8.68
N SER A 267 28.90 -4.10 7.36
CA SER A 267 30.10 -3.91 6.54
C SER A 267 29.86 -2.76 5.57
N TRP A 268 30.79 -1.82 5.52
CA TRP A 268 30.71 -0.63 4.67
C TRP A 268 31.73 -0.70 3.54
N TYR A 269 31.32 -0.28 2.35
CA TYR A 269 32.21 -0.19 1.19
C TYR A 269 32.07 1.17 0.50
N VAL A 270 33.20 1.74 0.08
CA VAL A 270 33.27 2.95 -0.74
C VAL A 270 33.96 2.60 -2.06
N ASP A 271 33.25 2.75 -3.18
CA ASP A 271 33.68 2.28 -4.52
C ASP A 271 34.15 0.81 -4.52
N GLY A 272 33.52 -0.03 -3.70
CA GLY A 272 33.84 -1.45 -3.55
C GLY A 272 34.98 -1.78 -2.59
N VAL A 273 35.68 -0.79 -2.04
CA VAL A 273 36.72 -0.98 -1.01
C VAL A 273 36.09 -0.96 0.37
N GLU A 274 36.37 -1.99 1.19
CA GLU A 274 35.84 -2.07 2.55
C GLU A 274 36.44 -1.00 3.47
N VAL A 275 35.60 -0.36 4.28
CA VAL A 275 35.99 0.67 5.24
C VAL A 275 35.46 0.36 6.63
N HIS A 276 36.20 0.79 7.66
CA HIS A 276 35.93 0.48 9.07
C HIS A 276 35.76 1.71 9.95
N THR A 277 35.64 2.90 9.37
CA THR A 277 35.44 4.17 10.09
C THR A 277 33.99 4.42 10.51
N ALA A 278 33.07 3.51 10.16
CA ALA A 278 31.67 3.64 10.52
C ALA A 278 31.45 3.36 12.02
N GLU A 279 30.53 4.10 12.61
CA GLU A 279 30.14 3.98 14.01
C GLU A 279 28.71 3.42 14.09
N THR A 280 28.52 2.41 14.93
CA THR A 280 27.19 1.81 15.16
C THR A 280 26.64 2.33 16.50
N ARG A 281 25.47 2.95 16.43
CA ARG A 281 24.77 3.47 17.61
C ARG A 281 24.18 2.32 18.43
N PRO A 282 23.93 2.54 19.74
CA PRO A 282 23.22 1.56 20.56
C PRO A 282 21.84 1.20 19.96
N LYS A 283 21.44 -0.07 20.10
CA LYS A 283 20.12 -0.54 19.65
C LYS A 283 18.99 0.12 20.45
N GLU A 284 17.94 0.54 19.74
CA GLU A 284 16.77 1.23 20.30
C GLU A 284 15.54 0.33 20.21
N GLU A 285 14.85 0.09 21.32
CA GLU A 285 13.59 -0.66 21.31
C GLU A 285 12.45 0.19 20.72
N GLN A 286 11.65 -0.41 19.84
CA GLN A 286 10.51 0.22 19.18
C GLN A 286 9.18 -0.22 19.83
N PHE A 287 8.14 0.59 19.68
CA PHE A 287 6.80 0.33 20.25
C PHE A 287 6.17 -1.00 19.79
N ASN A 288 6.55 -1.49 18.60
CA ASN A 288 6.13 -2.78 18.05
C ASN A 288 6.94 -3.98 18.60
N SER A 289 7.76 -3.77 19.64
CA SER A 289 8.63 -4.79 20.25
C SER A 289 9.76 -5.32 19.35
N THR A 290 10.20 -4.56 18.35
CA THR A 290 11.42 -4.84 17.57
C THR A 290 12.56 -3.90 17.98
N TYR A 291 13.78 -4.19 17.56
CA TYR A 291 14.90 -3.24 17.67
C TYR A 291 15.07 -2.43 16.39
N ARG A 292 15.58 -1.21 16.56
CA ARG A 292 16.13 -0.35 15.52
C ARG A 292 17.63 -0.20 15.77
N VAL A 293 18.42 -0.46 14.74
CA VAL A 293 19.88 -0.36 14.80
C VAL A 293 20.36 0.58 13.69
N VAL A 294 21.26 1.50 14.02
CA VAL A 294 21.75 2.53 13.10
C VAL A 294 23.26 2.48 13.04
N SER A 295 23.80 2.31 11.84
CA SER A 295 25.22 2.50 11.55
C SER A 295 25.40 3.76 10.72
N VAL A 296 26.39 4.57 11.07
CA VAL A 296 26.67 5.87 10.47
C VAL A 296 28.09 5.84 9.95
N LEU A 297 28.27 6.16 8.67
CA LEU A 297 29.59 6.29 8.04
C LEU A 297 29.87 7.78 7.81
N PRO A 298 30.79 8.40 8.57
CA PRO A 298 31.34 9.71 8.22
C PRO A 298 32.10 9.62 6.90
N ILE A 299 31.83 10.56 5.99
CA ILE A 299 32.42 10.58 4.64
C ILE A 299 33.08 11.93 4.36
N GLN A 300 33.90 11.98 3.31
CA GLN A 300 34.47 13.24 2.83
C GLN A 300 33.50 13.93 1.86
N HIS A 301 33.42 15.26 1.90
CA HIS A 301 32.57 16.05 0.99
C HIS A 301 32.84 15.73 -0.48
N GLN A 302 34.12 15.63 -0.85
CA GLN A 302 34.54 15.38 -2.23
C GLN A 302 34.15 13.99 -2.73
N ASP A 303 34.09 13.00 -1.85
CA ASP A 303 33.70 11.63 -2.22
C ASP A 303 32.22 11.61 -2.64
N TRP A 304 31.35 12.26 -1.88
CA TRP A 304 29.94 12.41 -2.25
C TRP A 304 29.74 13.22 -3.54
N LEU A 305 30.36 14.41 -3.62
CA LEU A 305 30.17 15.34 -4.74
C LEU A 305 30.67 14.78 -6.08
N LYS A 306 31.72 13.94 -6.05
CA LYS A 306 32.24 13.22 -7.24
C LYS A 306 31.40 11.99 -7.62
N GLY A 307 30.37 11.67 -6.86
CA GLY A 307 29.46 10.56 -7.14
C GLY A 307 30.04 9.19 -6.79
N LYS A 308 30.91 9.10 -5.78
CA LYS A 308 31.33 7.79 -5.26
C LYS A 308 30.15 6.98 -4.78
N GLU A 309 30.30 5.67 -4.86
CA GLU A 309 29.28 4.70 -4.48
C GLU A 309 29.52 4.22 -3.05
N PHE A 310 28.50 4.33 -2.19
CA PHE A 310 28.53 3.89 -0.80
C PHE A 310 27.61 2.68 -0.62
N LYS A 311 28.14 1.57 -0.09
CA LYS A 311 27.38 0.35 0.17
C LYS A 311 27.36 0.02 1.65
N CYS A 312 26.17 -0.21 2.17
CA CYS A 312 25.94 -0.81 3.48
C CYS A 312 25.49 -2.26 3.28
N LYS A 313 26.29 -3.22 3.74
CA LYS A 313 25.96 -4.64 3.79
C LYS A 313 25.62 -5.02 5.22
N VAL A 314 24.44 -5.60 5.41
CA VAL A 314 23.90 -5.96 6.71
C VAL A 314 23.73 -7.48 6.78
N ASN A 315 24.23 -8.06 7.86
CA ASN A 315 24.10 -9.47 8.16
C ASN A 315 23.39 -9.67 9.52
N ASN A 316 22.43 -10.59 9.56
CA ASN A 316 21.66 -10.94 10.75
C ASN A 316 21.14 -12.39 10.60
N VAL A 317 20.96 -13.08 11.73
CA VAL A 317 20.56 -14.51 11.75
C VAL A 317 19.16 -14.74 11.17
N ASP A 318 18.25 -13.77 11.29
CA ASP A 318 16.89 -13.84 10.73
C ASP A 318 16.85 -13.53 9.23
N LEU A 319 17.99 -13.21 8.61
CA LEU A 319 18.08 -12.99 7.17
C LEU A 319 18.59 -14.26 6.46
N PRO A 320 17.91 -14.73 5.40
CA PRO A 320 18.39 -15.88 4.61
C PRO A 320 19.71 -15.57 3.87
N ALA A 321 19.96 -14.28 3.57
CA ALA A 321 21.19 -13.79 2.99
C ALA A 321 21.44 -12.33 3.43
N PRO A 322 22.70 -11.87 3.46
CA PRO A 322 23.01 -10.47 3.79
C PRO A 322 22.33 -9.49 2.83
N ILE A 323 21.67 -8.47 3.37
CA ILE A 323 21.03 -7.41 2.57
C ILE A 323 22.06 -6.33 2.30
N THR A 324 22.24 -5.95 1.03
CA THR A 324 23.11 -4.85 0.64
C THR A 324 22.28 -3.70 0.08
N ARG A 325 22.54 -2.48 0.59
CA ARG A 325 21.95 -1.24 0.09
C ARG A 325 23.06 -0.31 -0.39
N THR A 326 22.81 0.32 -1.52
CA THR A 326 23.77 1.20 -2.18
C THR A 326 23.18 2.59 -2.33
N ILE A 327 24.00 3.61 -2.16
CA ILE A 327 23.63 5.00 -2.42
C ILE A 327 24.81 5.77 -3.00
N SER A 328 24.49 6.74 -3.86
CA SER A 328 25.42 7.72 -4.40
C SER A 328 24.65 9.01 -4.62
N LYS A 329 25.37 10.10 -4.90
CA LYS A 329 24.76 11.31 -5.43
C LYS A 329 23.96 10.99 -6.72
N ALA A 330 22.86 11.71 -6.93
CA ALA A 330 22.04 11.57 -8.13
C ALA A 330 22.85 11.88 -9.41
N ILE A 331 22.70 11.03 -10.42
CA ILE A 331 23.42 11.13 -11.69
C ILE A 331 22.72 12.15 -12.59
N GLY A 332 23.45 13.11 -13.13
CA GLY A 332 22.94 14.03 -14.14
C GLY A 332 23.73 15.34 -14.19
N GLN A 333 23.40 16.19 -15.15
CA GLN A 333 24.00 17.51 -15.25
C GLN A 333 23.41 18.42 -14.18
N SER A 334 24.27 18.94 -13.30
CA SER A 334 23.84 19.89 -12.27
C SER A 334 23.29 21.18 -12.92
N ARG A 335 22.20 21.69 -12.38
CA ARG A 335 21.52 22.91 -12.82
C ARG A 335 21.32 23.84 -11.63
N GLU A 336 21.67 25.11 -11.84
CA GLU A 336 21.64 26.14 -10.81
C GLU A 336 20.19 26.54 -10.45
N PRO A 337 19.82 26.61 -9.15
CA PRO A 337 18.51 27.07 -8.72
C PRO A 337 18.29 28.55 -9.01
N GLN A 338 17.10 28.86 -9.51
CA GLN A 338 16.56 30.21 -9.53
C GLN A 338 15.75 30.44 -8.25
N VAL A 339 16.08 31.49 -7.51
CA VAL A 339 15.48 31.80 -6.21
C VAL A 339 14.67 33.08 -6.32
N TYR A 340 13.41 33.02 -5.90
CA TYR A 340 12.46 34.13 -5.88
C TYR A 340 11.81 34.25 -4.50
N THR A 341 11.77 35.48 -3.98
CA THR A 341 11.03 35.80 -2.76
C THR A 341 9.73 36.49 -3.11
N LEU A 342 8.63 36.05 -2.48
CA LEU A 342 7.28 36.54 -2.71
C LEU A 342 6.73 37.16 -1.41
N PRO A 343 6.15 38.36 -1.48
CA PRO A 343 5.59 39.02 -0.31
C PRO A 343 4.33 38.30 0.19
N PRO A 344 3.87 38.61 1.40
CA PRO A 344 2.60 38.08 1.88
C PRO A 344 1.44 38.41 0.94
N PRO A 345 0.52 37.46 0.70
CA PRO A 345 -0.68 37.72 -0.08
C PRO A 345 -1.55 38.78 0.62
N ALA A 346 -2.24 39.61 -0.16
CA ALA A 346 -2.98 40.77 0.34
C ALA A 346 -4.04 40.37 1.37
N GLU A 347 -4.63 39.19 1.22
CA GLU A 347 -5.64 38.60 2.10
C GLU A 347 -5.08 38.31 3.51
N GLU A 348 -3.79 38.00 3.62
CA GLU A 348 -3.11 37.75 4.91
C GLU A 348 -2.74 39.03 5.65
N LEU A 349 -2.73 40.18 4.99
CA LEU A 349 -2.37 41.46 5.63
C LEU A 349 -3.37 41.89 6.71
N SER A 350 -4.54 41.26 6.78
CA SER A 350 -5.54 41.44 7.85
C SER A 350 -5.28 40.60 9.11
N ARG A 351 -4.38 39.61 9.03
CA ARG A 351 -4.07 38.66 10.11
C ARG A 351 -2.96 39.19 11.03
N SER A 352 -2.80 38.57 12.20
CA SER A 352 -1.71 38.87 13.13
C SER A 352 -0.34 38.37 12.66
N LYS A 353 -0.33 37.31 11.84
CA LYS A 353 0.86 36.75 11.20
C LYS A 353 0.70 36.76 9.68
N VAL A 354 1.80 37.01 9.00
CA VAL A 354 1.88 37.04 7.54
C VAL A 354 2.92 36.03 7.06
N THR A 355 2.73 35.48 5.87
CA THR A 355 3.64 34.47 5.31
C THR A 355 4.51 35.06 4.22
N VAL A 356 5.83 34.97 4.37
CA VAL A 356 6.79 35.26 3.30
C VAL A 356 7.15 33.94 2.62
N THR A 357 7.15 33.91 1.29
CA THR A 357 7.40 32.68 0.53
C THR A 357 8.69 32.78 -0.28
N CYS A 358 9.48 31.70 -0.31
CA CYS A 358 10.63 31.53 -1.18
C CYS A 358 10.35 30.39 -2.15
N LEU A 359 10.35 30.70 -3.44
CA LEU A 359 10.30 29.73 -4.53
C LEU A 359 11.72 29.46 -5.01
N VAL A 360 12.09 28.18 -5.03
CA VAL A 360 13.35 27.71 -5.60
C VAL A 360 12.98 26.77 -6.76
N ILE A 361 13.44 27.05 -7.98
CA ILE A 361 13.01 26.35 -9.20
C ILE A 361 14.17 26.16 -10.18
N GLY A 362 14.08 25.16 -11.04
CA GLY A 362 15.03 24.94 -12.14
C GLY A 362 16.31 24.21 -11.73
N PHE A 363 16.34 23.61 -10.54
CA PHE A 363 17.57 23.01 -10.00
C PHE A 363 17.66 21.50 -10.22
N TYR A 364 18.90 21.01 -10.30
CA TYR A 364 19.22 19.59 -10.30
C TYR A 364 20.63 19.41 -9.72
N PRO A 365 20.92 18.43 -8.85
CA PRO A 365 20.06 17.36 -8.32
C PRO A 365 19.03 17.87 -7.29
N PRO A 366 18.09 17.02 -6.82
CA PRO A 366 17.09 17.40 -5.81
C PRO A 366 17.68 17.70 -4.43
N ASP A 367 18.92 17.31 -4.15
CA ASP A 367 19.61 17.57 -2.88
C ASP A 367 19.87 19.07 -2.69
N ILE A 368 19.09 19.70 -1.81
CA ILE A 368 19.11 21.15 -1.58
C ILE A 368 18.77 21.46 -0.12
N HIS A 369 19.32 22.55 0.41
CA HIS A 369 18.96 23.04 1.74
C HIS A 369 18.49 24.49 1.65
N VAL A 370 17.44 24.82 2.39
CA VAL A 370 16.87 26.17 2.47
C VAL A 370 16.73 26.55 3.93
N GLU A 371 17.30 27.70 4.30
CA GLU A 371 17.17 28.30 5.62
C GLU A 371 16.70 29.75 5.48
N TRP A 372 16.03 30.27 6.52
CA TRP A 372 15.65 31.66 6.60
C TRP A 372 16.54 32.42 7.57
N LYS A 373 16.84 33.67 7.25
CA LYS A 373 17.52 34.61 8.13
C LYS A 373 16.68 35.88 8.26
N SER A 374 16.78 36.53 9.42
CA SER A 374 16.28 37.88 9.61
C SER A 374 17.38 38.74 10.21
N ASN A 375 17.66 39.89 9.60
CA ASN A 375 18.73 40.80 10.01
C ASN A 375 20.10 40.09 10.23
N GLY A 376 20.43 39.12 9.36
CA GLY A 376 21.66 38.33 9.43
C GLY A 376 21.68 37.20 10.48
N GLN A 377 20.63 37.04 11.29
CA GLN A 377 20.49 35.94 12.24
C GLN A 377 19.58 34.83 11.69
N PRO A 378 19.87 33.54 11.94
CA PRO A 378 19.03 32.45 11.49
C PRO A 378 17.66 32.47 12.19
N GLU A 379 16.59 32.31 11.40
CA GLU A 379 15.25 32.08 11.93
C GLU A 379 15.13 30.64 12.46
N PRO A 380 14.45 30.42 13.60
CA PRO A 380 14.19 29.08 14.11
C PRO A 380 13.52 28.17 13.07
N GLU A 381 13.97 26.92 12.96
CA GLU A 381 13.42 25.94 12.00
C GLU A 381 11.91 25.69 12.19
N GLY A 382 11.37 25.90 13.40
CA GLY A 382 9.93 25.81 13.67
C GLY A 382 9.08 26.93 13.04
N ASN A 383 9.68 28.04 12.63
CA ASN A 383 8.98 29.21 12.08
C ASN A 383 8.73 29.09 10.57
N TYR A 384 9.43 28.20 9.89
CA TYR A 384 9.27 27.98 8.46
C TYR A 384 9.06 26.52 8.10
N ARG A 385 8.45 26.29 6.94
CA ARG A 385 8.25 24.96 6.38
C ARG A 385 8.69 24.95 4.93
N THR A 386 9.56 24.01 4.59
CA THR A 386 10.04 23.79 3.22
C THR A 386 9.41 22.53 2.68
N THR A 387 8.81 22.59 1.49
CA THR A 387 8.25 21.43 0.81
C THR A 387 9.37 20.52 0.31
N PRO A 388 9.15 19.20 0.18
CA PRO A 388 10.07 18.35 -0.56
C PRO A 388 10.27 18.86 -1.99
N PRO A 389 11.46 18.69 -2.60
CA PRO A 389 11.66 18.93 -4.02
C PRO A 389 10.64 18.15 -4.85
N GLN A 390 9.96 18.82 -5.77
CA GLN A 390 9.03 18.22 -6.73
C GLN A 390 9.64 18.31 -8.11
N GLN A 391 9.55 17.23 -8.88
CA GLN A 391 10.08 17.20 -10.24
C GLN A 391 9.17 18.01 -11.17
N ASP A 392 9.77 18.87 -11.99
CA ASP A 392 9.10 19.65 -13.03
C ASP A 392 9.13 18.92 -14.38
N VAL A 393 8.34 19.40 -15.34
CA VAL A 393 8.16 18.81 -16.67
C VAL A 393 9.47 18.76 -17.46
N ASP A 394 10.39 19.70 -17.21
CA ASP A 394 11.70 19.76 -17.87
C ASP A 394 12.77 18.86 -17.22
N GLY A 395 12.39 18.07 -16.21
CA GLY A 395 13.27 17.17 -15.46
C GLY A 395 14.06 17.85 -14.34
N THR A 396 13.94 19.16 -14.16
CA THR A 396 14.47 19.86 -12.99
C THR A 396 13.55 19.72 -11.78
N PHE A 397 13.92 20.34 -10.67
CA PHE A 397 13.13 20.35 -9.45
C PHE A 397 12.75 21.78 -9.06
N PHE A 398 11.65 21.88 -8.33
CA PHE A 398 11.21 23.08 -7.64
C PHE A 398 10.73 22.76 -6.23
N LEU A 399 10.75 23.75 -5.35
CA LEU A 399 10.18 23.69 -4.01
C LEU A 399 9.74 25.08 -3.53
N TYR A 400 8.96 25.09 -2.46
CA TYR A 400 8.58 26.31 -1.74
C TYR A 400 9.03 26.21 -0.29
N SER A 401 9.56 27.32 0.24
CA SER A 401 9.71 27.52 1.68
C SER A 401 8.83 28.67 2.14
N LYS A 402 8.06 28.47 3.21
CA LYS A 402 7.14 29.45 3.77
C LYS A 402 7.56 29.80 5.18
N LEU A 403 7.89 31.06 5.43
CA LEU A 403 8.22 31.61 6.75
C LEU A 403 7.01 32.37 7.28
N ALA A 404 6.51 31.97 8.46
CA ALA A 404 5.47 32.69 9.16
C ALA A 404 6.09 33.74 10.09
N VAL A 405 5.78 35.03 9.86
CA VAL A 405 6.32 36.15 10.64
C VAL A 405 5.19 36.95 11.28
N ASP A 406 5.47 37.58 12.41
CA ASP A 406 4.52 38.52 13.00
C ASP A 406 4.34 39.73 12.08
N LYS A 407 3.09 40.16 11.88
CA LYS A 407 2.76 41.28 10.99
C LYS A 407 3.51 42.57 11.37
N ALA A 408 3.71 42.81 12.67
CA ALA A 408 4.45 43.98 13.16
C ALA A 408 5.91 44.01 12.65
N ARG A 409 6.59 42.85 12.62
CA ARG A 409 7.96 42.71 12.09
C ARG A 409 8.01 43.06 10.60
N TRP A 410 7.08 42.51 9.83
CA TRP A 410 6.94 42.82 8.41
C TRP A 410 6.60 44.30 8.15
N ASP A 411 5.66 44.86 8.90
CA ASP A 411 5.21 46.24 8.74
C ASP A 411 6.28 47.27 9.16
N HIS A 412 7.18 46.90 10.08
CA HIS A 412 8.37 47.69 10.43
C HIS A 412 9.47 47.66 9.36
N GLY A 413 9.30 46.90 8.28
CA GLY A 413 10.30 46.81 7.20
C GLY A 413 11.50 45.93 7.56
N GLU A 414 11.33 44.97 8.47
CA GLU A 414 12.36 43.96 8.75
C GLU A 414 12.70 43.19 7.47
N THR A 415 13.99 42.89 7.27
CA THR A 415 14.46 42.20 6.07
C THR A 415 14.65 40.72 6.35
N PHE A 416 13.90 39.91 5.62
CA PHE A 416 13.96 38.45 5.65
C PHE A 416 14.74 37.95 4.45
N GLU A 417 15.61 36.96 4.65
CA GLU A 417 16.47 36.42 3.62
C GLU A 417 16.24 34.91 3.50
N CYS A 418 15.89 34.46 2.29
CA CYS A 418 15.88 33.05 1.95
C CYS A 418 17.29 32.68 1.46
N ALA A 419 18.00 31.89 2.27
CA ALA A 419 19.32 31.37 1.96
C ALA A 419 19.21 29.94 1.44
N VAL A 420 19.76 29.69 0.26
CA VAL A 420 19.68 28.42 -0.46
C VAL A 420 21.07 27.87 -0.66
N MET A 421 21.26 26.60 -0.31
CA MET A 421 22.51 25.87 -0.50
C MET A 421 22.28 24.73 -1.47
N HIS A 422 23.04 24.74 -2.57
CA HIS A 422 22.94 23.78 -3.65
C HIS A 422 24.29 23.63 -4.34
N GLU A 423 24.64 22.43 -4.80
CA GLU A 423 25.97 22.16 -5.38
C GLU A 423 26.28 22.92 -6.67
N ALA A 424 25.25 23.33 -7.43
CA ALA A 424 25.43 24.04 -8.69
C ALA A 424 25.62 25.55 -8.50
N LEU A 425 25.44 26.06 -7.28
CA LEU A 425 25.64 27.47 -6.96
C LEU A 425 27.12 27.79 -6.78
N HIS A 426 27.50 29.02 -7.14
CA HIS A 426 28.80 29.55 -6.75
C HIS A 426 28.97 29.53 -5.22
N ASN A 427 30.08 28.97 -4.73
CA ASN A 427 30.33 28.72 -3.30
C ASN A 427 29.22 27.91 -2.60
N HIS A 428 28.43 27.16 -3.37
CA HIS A 428 27.29 26.37 -2.93
C HIS A 428 26.21 27.15 -2.17
N TYR A 429 26.14 28.47 -2.36
CA TYR A 429 25.27 29.35 -1.57
C TYR A 429 24.74 30.52 -2.38
N THR A 430 23.47 30.84 -2.21
CA THR A 430 22.86 32.08 -2.68
C THR A 430 21.80 32.55 -1.69
N GLN A 431 21.50 33.85 -1.69
CA GLN A 431 20.42 34.38 -0.87
C GLN A 431 19.59 35.41 -1.63
N LYS A 432 18.30 35.45 -1.29
CA LYS A 432 17.37 36.47 -1.77
C LYS A 432 16.65 37.09 -0.60
N SER A 433 16.70 38.42 -0.54
CA SER A 433 16.10 39.19 0.53
C SER A 433 14.72 39.69 0.13
N ILE A 434 13.87 39.93 1.12
CA ILE A 434 12.55 40.54 0.97
C ILE A 434 12.20 41.30 2.23
N SER A 435 11.67 42.50 2.01
CA SER A 435 11.14 43.37 3.06
C SER A 435 9.93 44.08 2.48
N LYS A 436 9.13 44.70 3.36
CA LYS A 436 8.03 45.53 2.92
C LYS A 436 8.60 46.73 2.16
N THR A 437 8.34 46.80 0.86
CA THR A 437 8.68 47.98 0.07
C THR A 437 7.84 49.15 0.56
N GLN A 438 8.49 50.21 1.04
CA GLN A 438 7.82 51.48 1.27
C GLN A 438 7.49 52.06 -0.11
N GLY A 439 6.27 51.82 -0.58
CA GLY A 439 5.72 52.46 -1.76
C GLY A 439 5.66 53.97 -1.55
N LYS A 440 6.20 54.69 -2.52
CA LYS A 440 6.16 56.16 -2.65
C LYS A 440 4.74 56.66 -2.86
#